data_AF-A0A3N2IM05-F1
#
_entry.id   AF-A0A3N2IM05-F1
#
_cell.length_a   1.000
_cell.length_b   1.000
_cell.length_c   1.000
_cell.angle_alpha   90.00
_cell.angle_beta   90.00
_cell.angle_gamma   90.00
#
_symmetry.space_group_name_H-M   'P 1'
#
loop_
_entity.id
_entity.type
_entity.pdbx_description
1 polymer ?
#
loop_
_entity_poly.entity_id
_entity_poly.type
_entity_poly.pdbx_seq_one_letter_code
_entity_poly.pdbx_strand_id
1 'polypeptide(L)'
;MSAERVPASPSGPSAATKERTLAWLRTVSGELSTATIKRLEETLPWYGDMPPGRRSAVGLVAQAGITSFISWFDNPQSTPWIAADVFGAAPRELLRSVSLQQTLQLIRVTVEVVEERMKDGDDSLREAILLYSREIAFASADVYARAAEARGLWDARLEALVVDSILSGEYDDELPSRIAALGWHGHGEVSVLVGTAPRMLDVDMLRRTARHLEADVLIGVQGSRLVLVIGRAEQQSEDDAEGTGGSGSPRLSFGEIAKALEPGFGDGHLVLGHEVASLVDASKSAKGALAGFAVARSWRNAPRPVLADDLLPERALAGDPVARSTLVNRVYKPLKNHSTELLTTLWCYLDNGRSLEATARELFVHPNTVRYRLKRVSDVIGWDATGAREALILQSALILGSIADTDGHAPRRR
;
A
#
# COMPACT_ATOMS: atom_id res chain seq x y z
N MET A 1 -67.80 -25.34 -17.15
CA MET A 1 -66.94 -26.15 -18.02
C MET A 1 -65.51 -26.03 -17.51
N SER A 2 -64.84 -27.16 -17.45
CA SER A 2 -63.68 -27.46 -16.63
C SER A 2 -62.45 -26.61 -16.95
N ALA A 3 -61.71 -26.27 -15.90
CA ALA A 3 -60.37 -25.72 -16.00
C ALA A 3 -59.42 -26.80 -16.55
N GLU A 4 -58.85 -26.54 -17.73
CA GLU A 4 -57.84 -27.36 -18.36
C GLU A 4 -56.48 -27.04 -17.73
N ARG A 5 -56.07 -27.88 -16.76
CA ARG A 5 -54.71 -27.86 -16.22
C ARG A 5 -53.78 -28.49 -17.26
N VAL A 6 -52.84 -27.69 -17.76
CA VAL A 6 -51.65 -28.17 -18.47
C VAL A 6 -50.88 -29.11 -17.53
N PRO A 7 -50.57 -30.36 -17.93
CA PRO A 7 -49.74 -31.23 -17.10
C PRO A 7 -48.28 -30.78 -17.18
N ALA A 8 -47.67 -30.53 -16.03
CA ALA A 8 -46.23 -30.42 -15.90
C ALA A 8 -45.59 -31.78 -16.23
N SER A 9 -44.66 -31.80 -17.18
CA SER A 9 -43.84 -32.96 -17.52
C SER A 9 -42.97 -33.37 -16.32
N PRO A 10 -42.94 -34.64 -15.90
CA PRO A 10 -41.95 -35.14 -14.96
C PRO A 10 -40.79 -35.76 -15.76
N SER A 11 -39.76 -34.99 -16.07
CA SER A 11 -38.49 -35.53 -16.58
C SER A 11 -37.49 -35.68 -15.43
N GLY A 12 -37.73 -36.68 -14.58
CA GLY A 12 -36.76 -37.19 -13.62
C GLY A 12 -36.63 -38.70 -13.82
N PRO A 13 -35.43 -39.30 -13.66
CA PRO A 13 -35.26 -40.74 -13.81
C PRO A 13 -36.17 -41.48 -12.83
N SER A 14 -36.69 -42.65 -13.23
CA SER A 14 -37.44 -43.51 -12.31
C SER A 14 -36.58 -43.78 -11.08
N ALA A 15 -37.15 -43.69 -9.87
CA ALA A 15 -36.40 -43.86 -8.61
C ALA A 15 -35.58 -45.17 -8.58
N ALA A 16 -36.09 -46.24 -9.21
CA ALA A 16 -35.42 -47.52 -9.36
C ALA A 16 -34.17 -47.49 -10.26
N THR A 17 -34.09 -46.58 -11.23
CA THR A 17 -32.91 -46.37 -12.08
C THR A 17 -31.82 -45.65 -11.29
N LYS A 18 -32.19 -44.62 -10.51
CA LYS A 18 -31.26 -43.84 -9.69
C LYS A 18 -30.58 -44.69 -8.60
N GLU A 19 -31.35 -45.53 -7.89
CA GLU A 19 -30.81 -46.43 -6.86
C GLU A 19 -29.80 -47.44 -7.43
N ARG A 20 -30.06 -47.98 -8.63
CA ARG A 20 -29.12 -48.88 -9.33
C ARG A 20 -27.83 -48.16 -9.73
N THR A 21 -27.94 -46.94 -10.24
CA THR A 21 -26.78 -46.10 -10.58
C THR A 21 -25.95 -45.75 -9.35
N LEU A 22 -26.59 -45.45 -8.21
CA LEU A 22 -25.90 -45.19 -6.94
C LEU A 22 -25.19 -46.43 -6.39
N ALA A 23 -25.83 -47.60 -6.44
CA ALA A 23 -25.22 -48.85 -6.00
C ALA A 23 -23.96 -49.16 -6.84
N TRP A 24 -24.05 -49.00 -8.16
CA TRP A 24 -22.93 -49.18 -9.07
C TRP A 24 -21.81 -48.16 -8.83
N LEU A 25 -22.15 -46.87 -8.66
CA LEU A 25 -21.18 -45.80 -8.34
C LEU A 25 -20.38 -46.10 -7.08
N ARG A 26 -21.04 -46.60 -6.02
CA ARG A 26 -20.39 -47.00 -4.77
C ARG A 26 -19.43 -48.17 -4.98
N THR A 27 -19.75 -49.12 -5.86
CA THR A 27 -18.86 -50.24 -6.20
C THR A 27 -17.62 -49.79 -7.00
N VAL A 28 -17.80 -48.85 -7.93
CA VAL A 28 -16.73 -48.42 -8.87
C VAL A 28 -15.89 -47.25 -8.32
N SER A 29 -16.31 -46.61 -7.22
CA SER A 29 -15.61 -45.47 -6.58
C SER A 29 -14.13 -45.74 -6.28
N GLY A 30 -13.78 -46.97 -5.87
CA GLY A 30 -12.39 -47.37 -5.61
C GLY A 30 -11.53 -47.33 -6.88
N GLU A 31 -12.05 -47.92 -7.96
CA GLU A 31 -11.38 -47.91 -9.27
C GLU A 31 -11.25 -46.49 -9.84
N LEU A 32 -12.29 -45.65 -9.71
CA LEU A 32 -12.26 -44.24 -10.12
C LEU A 32 -11.17 -43.47 -9.38
N SER A 33 -11.00 -43.71 -8.08
CA SER A 33 -9.96 -43.07 -7.29
C SER A 33 -8.57 -43.47 -7.77
N THR A 34 -8.32 -44.77 -8.01
CA THR A 34 -7.05 -45.26 -8.56
C THR A 34 -6.77 -44.71 -9.96
N ALA A 35 -7.78 -44.70 -10.83
CA ALA A 35 -7.67 -44.16 -12.19
C ALA A 35 -7.38 -42.65 -12.18
N THR A 36 -8.01 -41.91 -11.25
CA THR A 36 -7.79 -40.47 -11.08
C THR A 36 -6.37 -40.20 -10.62
N ILE A 37 -5.87 -40.89 -9.59
CA ILE A 37 -4.49 -40.72 -9.11
C ILE A 37 -3.47 -41.01 -10.21
N LYS A 38 -3.68 -42.08 -10.99
CA LYS A 38 -2.81 -42.41 -12.12
C LYS A 38 -2.83 -41.31 -13.19
N ARG A 39 -4.01 -40.81 -13.56
CA ARG A 39 -4.13 -39.73 -14.56
C ARG A 39 -3.49 -38.44 -14.06
N LEU A 40 -3.60 -38.10 -12.77
CA LEU A 40 -2.94 -36.94 -12.19
C LEU A 40 -1.42 -37.02 -12.31
N GLU A 41 -0.83 -38.19 -12.07
CA GLU A 41 0.61 -38.42 -12.20
C GLU A 41 1.09 -38.34 -13.67
N GLU A 42 0.27 -38.80 -14.61
CA GLU A 42 0.59 -38.75 -16.04
C GLU A 42 0.42 -37.35 -16.66
N THR A 43 -0.54 -36.55 -16.18
CA THR A 43 -0.96 -35.30 -16.85
C THR A 43 -0.49 -34.03 -16.15
N LEU A 44 -0.22 -34.06 -14.85
CA LEU A 44 0.14 -32.86 -14.08
C LEU A 44 1.59 -32.96 -13.58
N PRO A 45 2.56 -32.30 -14.25
CA PRO A 45 3.98 -32.34 -13.86
C PRO A 45 4.20 -31.95 -12.39
N TRP A 46 3.49 -30.93 -11.92
CA TRP A 46 3.60 -30.46 -10.54
C TRP A 46 3.19 -31.52 -9.50
N TYR A 47 2.29 -32.45 -9.86
CA TYR A 47 1.84 -33.51 -8.95
C TYR A 47 2.92 -34.60 -8.81
N GLY A 48 3.59 -34.93 -9.91
CA GLY A 48 4.74 -35.84 -9.93
C GLY A 48 5.93 -35.32 -9.12
N ASP A 49 6.16 -34.01 -9.14
CA ASP A 49 7.28 -33.36 -8.44
C ASP A 49 7.02 -33.12 -6.93
N MET A 50 5.78 -33.33 -6.45
CA MET A 50 5.44 -33.08 -5.05
C MET A 50 6.08 -34.10 -4.08
N PRO A 51 6.48 -33.68 -2.87
CA PRO A 51 6.90 -34.60 -1.81
C PRO A 51 5.83 -35.65 -1.49
N PRO A 52 6.20 -36.91 -1.14
CA PRO A 52 5.24 -38.00 -0.95
C PRO A 52 4.08 -37.71 0.01
N GLY A 53 4.36 -37.03 1.13
CA GLY A 53 3.33 -36.66 2.11
C GLY A 53 2.27 -35.69 1.55
N ARG A 54 2.69 -34.73 0.71
CA ARG A 54 1.77 -33.77 0.07
C ARG A 54 0.98 -34.43 -1.06
N ARG A 55 1.66 -35.25 -1.86
CA ARG A 55 1.05 -36.00 -2.96
C ARG A 55 -0.07 -36.91 -2.44
N SER A 56 0.18 -37.64 -1.35
CA SER A 56 -0.82 -38.47 -0.67
C SER A 56 -2.04 -37.65 -0.24
N ALA A 57 -1.81 -36.48 0.37
CA ALA A 57 -2.90 -35.60 0.81
C ALA A 57 -3.72 -35.02 -0.36
N VAL A 58 -3.11 -34.71 -1.51
CA VAL A 58 -3.85 -34.34 -2.74
C VAL A 58 -4.68 -35.51 -3.27
N GLY A 59 -4.14 -36.74 -3.21
CA GLY A 59 -4.89 -37.95 -3.56
C GLY A 59 -6.12 -38.17 -2.68
N LEU A 60 -6.02 -37.89 -1.37
CA LEU A 60 -7.16 -37.95 -0.45
C LEU A 60 -8.25 -36.93 -0.82
N VAL A 61 -7.89 -35.71 -1.25
CA VAL A 61 -8.85 -34.70 -1.73
C VAL A 61 -9.58 -35.20 -2.98
N ALA A 62 -8.87 -35.80 -3.94
CA ALA A 62 -9.49 -36.36 -5.14
C ALA A 62 -10.50 -37.47 -4.80
N GLN A 63 -10.14 -38.37 -3.89
CA GLN A 63 -11.03 -39.45 -3.41
C GLN A 63 -12.23 -38.92 -2.63
N ALA A 64 -12.03 -37.90 -1.77
CA ALA A 64 -13.12 -37.22 -1.08
C ALA A 64 -14.07 -36.52 -2.07
N GLY A 65 -13.53 -35.95 -3.15
CA GLY A 65 -14.29 -35.38 -4.26
C GLY A 65 -15.23 -36.38 -4.93
N ILE A 66 -14.76 -37.60 -5.21
CA ILE A 66 -15.58 -38.68 -5.78
C ILE A 66 -16.64 -39.15 -4.78
N THR A 67 -16.29 -39.29 -3.51
CA THR A 67 -17.24 -39.71 -2.46
C THR A 67 -18.33 -38.66 -2.23
N SER A 68 -17.95 -37.39 -2.21
CA SER A 68 -18.87 -36.25 -2.08
C SER A 68 -19.80 -36.15 -3.30
N PHE A 69 -19.32 -36.45 -4.51
CA PHE A 69 -20.19 -36.56 -5.70
C PHE A 69 -21.26 -37.64 -5.52
N ILE A 70 -20.90 -38.83 -5.04
CA ILE A 70 -21.85 -39.93 -4.83
C ILE A 70 -22.92 -39.54 -3.79
N SER A 71 -22.51 -38.87 -2.72
CA SER A 71 -23.41 -38.34 -1.68
C SER A 71 -24.35 -37.25 -2.25
N TRP A 72 -23.80 -36.31 -3.03
CA TRP A 72 -24.56 -35.26 -3.69
C TRP A 72 -25.54 -35.82 -4.73
N PHE A 73 -25.15 -36.85 -5.47
CA PHE A 73 -26.03 -37.51 -6.43
C PHE A 73 -27.22 -38.19 -5.74
N ASP A 74 -27.02 -38.74 -4.53
CA ASP A 74 -28.08 -39.31 -3.70
C ASP A 74 -29.11 -38.22 -3.32
N ASN A 75 -28.65 -37.08 -2.82
CA ASN A 75 -29.50 -35.94 -2.46
C ASN A 75 -28.95 -34.57 -2.97
N PRO A 76 -29.33 -34.13 -4.18
CA PRO A 76 -28.84 -32.87 -4.74
C PRO A 76 -29.28 -31.61 -3.97
N GLN A 77 -30.34 -31.71 -3.17
CA GLN A 77 -30.90 -30.60 -2.37
C GLN A 77 -30.17 -30.40 -1.03
N SER A 78 -29.32 -31.33 -0.60
CA SER A 78 -28.48 -31.16 0.60
C SER A 78 -27.15 -30.49 0.28
N THR A 79 -27.21 -29.33 -0.37
CA THR A 79 -26.10 -28.60 -0.97
C THR A 79 -25.14 -27.79 -0.04
N PRO A 80 -25.27 -27.62 1.29
CA PRO A 80 -24.54 -26.53 1.94
C PRO A 80 -23.03 -26.73 2.19
N TRP A 81 -22.43 -27.92 1.98
CA TRP A 81 -21.07 -28.21 2.50
C TRP A 81 -20.11 -28.95 1.55
N ILE A 82 -20.32 -28.93 0.22
CA ILE A 82 -19.48 -29.68 -0.76
C ILE A 82 -17.98 -29.36 -0.59
N ALA A 83 -17.59 -28.09 -0.46
CA ALA A 83 -16.19 -27.72 -0.23
C ALA A 83 -15.67 -28.18 1.14
N ALA A 84 -16.48 -28.11 2.20
CA ALA A 84 -16.06 -28.54 3.53
C ALA A 84 -15.85 -30.07 3.57
N ASP A 85 -16.67 -30.84 2.85
CA ASP A 85 -16.56 -32.29 2.77
C ASP A 85 -15.31 -32.73 1.99
N VAL A 86 -14.98 -32.02 0.91
CA VAL A 86 -13.83 -32.35 0.06
C VAL A 86 -12.50 -31.84 0.63
N PHE A 87 -12.46 -30.60 1.11
CA PHE A 87 -11.24 -29.98 1.66
C PHE A 87 -11.03 -30.26 3.15
N GLY A 88 -12.08 -30.66 3.89
CA GLY A 88 -11.98 -31.06 5.30
C GLY A 88 -11.30 -32.42 5.50
N ALA A 89 -11.26 -33.26 4.47
CA ALA A 89 -10.55 -34.54 4.48
C ALA A 89 -9.03 -34.40 4.41
N ALA A 90 -8.51 -33.21 4.09
CA ALA A 90 -7.09 -32.95 3.92
C ALA A 90 -6.50 -32.07 5.04
N PRO A 91 -5.20 -32.22 5.36
CA PRO A 91 -4.52 -31.35 6.31
C PRO A 91 -4.61 -29.88 5.92
N ARG A 92 -4.75 -28.99 6.91
CA ARG A 92 -4.82 -27.54 6.70
C ARG A 92 -3.57 -26.96 6.01
N GLU A 93 -2.42 -27.63 6.11
CA GLU A 93 -1.19 -27.25 5.41
C GLU A 93 -1.30 -27.37 3.88
N LEU A 94 -2.17 -28.25 3.37
CA LEU A 94 -2.38 -28.45 1.93
C LEU A 94 -3.07 -27.24 1.29
N LEU A 95 -4.08 -26.67 1.97
CA LEU A 95 -4.78 -25.47 1.52
C LEU A 95 -3.88 -24.23 1.43
N ARG A 96 -2.72 -24.24 2.12
CA ARG A 96 -1.74 -23.15 2.05
C ARG A 96 -0.70 -23.34 0.94
N SER A 97 -0.54 -24.56 0.44
CA SER A 97 0.55 -24.93 -0.48
C SER A 97 0.10 -25.29 -1.89
N VAL A 98 -1.20 -25.51 -2.10
CA VAL A 98 -1.81 -25.73 -3.42
C VAL A 98 -2.48 -24.45 -3.89
N SER A 99 -2.22 -24.01 -5.12
CA SER A 99 -2.83 -22.80 -5.70
C SER A 99 -4.24 -23.08 -6.25
N LEU A 100 -5.06 -22.03 -6.40
CA LEU A 100 -6.37 -22.15 -7.06
C LEU A 100 -6.26 -22.80 -8.44
N GLN A 101 -5.23 -22.45 -9.21
CA GLN A 101 -4.97 -23.04 -10.53
C GLN A 101 -4.76 -24.56 -10.43
N GLN A 102 -3.95 -25.01 -9.47
CA GLN A 102 -3.70 -26.44 -9.25
C GLN A 102 -4.97 -27.16 -8.80
N THR A 103 -5.80 -26.53 -7.96
CA THR A 103 -7.10 -27.07 -7.55
C THR A 103 -8.07 -27.21 -8.71
N LEU A 104 -8.15 -26.22 -9.61
CA LEU A 104 -8.98 -26.31 -10.82
C LEU A 104 -8.48 -27.39 -11.78
N GLN A 105 -7.16 -27.57 -11.91
CA GLN A 105 -6.58 -28.67 -12.68
C GLN A 105 -6.94 -30.05 -12.09
N LEU A 106 -6.90 -30.19 -10.76
CA LEU A 106 -7.30 -31.41 -10.07
C LEU A 106 -8.77 -31.75 -10.32
N ILE A 107 -9.67 -30.76 -10.20
CA ILE A 107 -11.10 -30.93 -10.47
C ILE A 107 -11.30 -31.36 -11.93
N ARG A 108 -10.65 -30.67 -12.86
CA ARG A 108 -10.76 -30.98 -14.30
C ARG A 108 -10.36 -32.43 -14.60
N VAL A 109 -9.19 -32.86 -14.14
CA VAL A 109 -8.71 -34.24 -14.38
C VAL A 109 -9.64 -35.27 -13.72
N THR A 110 -10.14 -34.99 -12.52
CA THR A 110 -11.08 -35.88 -11.82
C THR A 110 -12.39 -36.01 -12.60
N VAL A 111 -12.92 -34.90 -13.11
CA VAL A 111 -14.13 -34.89 -13.95
C VAL A 111 -13.90 -35.64 -15.25
N GLU A 112 -12.79 -35.40 -15.95
CA GLU A 112 -12.44 -36.09 -17.20
C GLU A 112 -12.35 -37.62 -17.00
N VAL A 113 -11.76 -38.09 -15.89
CA VAL A 113 -11.67 -39.53 -15.57
C VAL A 113 -13.06 -40.13 -15.29
N VAL A 114 -13.90 -39.42 -14.53
CA VAL A 114 -15.26 -39.87 -14.23
C VAL A 114 -16.10 -39.90 -15.52
N GLU A 115 -16.01 -38.87 -16.37
CA GLU A 115 -16.70 -38.82 -17.67
C GLU A 115 -16.25 -39.92 -18.63
N GLU A 116 -14.95 -40.20 -18.73
CA GLU A 116 -14.41 -41.26 -19.59
C GLU A 116 -14.92 -42.64 -19.19
N ARG A 117 -15.02 -42.92 -17.88
CA ARG A 117 -15.54 -44.19 -17.36
C ARG A 117 -17.06 -44.32 -17.55
N MET A 118 -17.74 -43.20 -17.82
CA MET A 118 -19.21 -43.11 -17.93
C MET A 118 -19.71 -42.87 -19.35
N LYS A 119 -18.88 -43.12 -20.37
CA LYS A 119 -19.28 -42.98 -21.78
C LYS A 119 -20.52 -43.81 -22.17
N ASP A 120 -20.79 -44.89 -21.45
CA ASP A 120 -21.96 -45.77 -21.64
C ASP A 120 -23.11 -45.53 -20.64
N GLY A 121 -23.04 -44.45 -19.84
CA GLY A 121 -24.01 -44.10 -18.80
C GLY A 121 -25.23 -43.30 -19.30
N ASP A 122 -26.25 -43.21 -18.45
CA ASP A 122 -27.49 -42.45 -18.69
C ASP A 122 -27.23 -40.93 -18.79
N ASP A 123 -27.96 -40.21 -19.64
CA ASP A 123 -27.79 -38.77 -19.86
C ASP A 123 -27.98 -37.96 -18.56
N SER A 124 -28.82 -38.47 -17.66
CA SER A 124 -29.06 -37.89 -16.32
C SER A 124 -27.80 -37.85 -15.44
N LEU A 125 -26.89 -38.82 -15.61
CA LEU A 125 -25.65 -38.91 -14.84
C LEU A 125 -24.57 -37.96 -15.39
N ARG A 126 -24.55 -37.79 -16.71
CA ARG A 126 -23.69 -36.79 -17.37
C ARG A 126 -24.05 -35.38 -16.93
N GLU A 127 -25.35 -35.06 -16.91
CA GLU A 127 -25.84 -33.77 -16.41
C GLU A 127 -25.47 -33.57 -14.93
N ALA A 128 -25.62 -34.60 -14.10
CA ALA A 128 -25.24 -34.56 -12.69
C ALA A 128 -23.73 -34.27 -12.48
N ILE A 129 -22.85 -34.82 -13.30
CA ILE A 129 -21.40 -34.54 -13.25
C ILE A 129 -21.09 -33.11 -13.61
N LEU A 130 -21.74 -32.59 -14.66
CA LEU A 130 -21.55 -31.19 -15.08
C LEU A 130 -22.04 -30.21 -14.00
N LEU A 131 -23.19 -30.50 -13.38
CA LEU A 131 -23.71 -29.70 -12.28
C LEU A 131 -22.77 -29.75 -11.07
N TYR A 132 -22.37 -30.94 -10.62
CA TYR A 132 -21.46 -31.09 -9.49
C TYR A 132 -20.09 -30.46 -9.73
N SER A 133 -19.52 -30.63 -10.93
CA SER A 133 -18.22 -30.04 -11.29
C SER A 133 -18.26 -28.50 -11.26
N ARG A 134 -19.39 -27.90 -11.65
CA ARG A 134 -19.62 -26.46 -11.51
C ARG A 134 -19.71 -26.05 -10.04
N GLU A 135 -20.49 -26.76 -9.23
CA GLU A 135 -20.66 -26.44 -7.80
C GLU A 135 -19.34 -26.56 -7.02
N ILE A 136 -18.56 -27.63 -7.23
CA ILE A 136 -17.26 -27.82 -6.56
C ILE A 136 -16.23 -26.78 -7.02
N ALA A 137 -16.25 -26.35 -8.28
CA ALA A 137 -15.38 -25.29 -8.77
C ALA A 137 -15.69 -23.94 -8.12
N PHE A 138 -16.97 -23.55 -8.02
CA PHE A 138 -17.37 -22.32 -7.33
C PHE A 138 -17.08 -22.36 -5.83
N ALA A 139 -17.34 -23.50 -5.18
CA ALA A 139 -17.06 -23.66 -3.76
C ALA A 139 -15.55 -23.61 -3.47
N SER A 140 -14.71 -24.14 -4.38
CA SER A 140 -13.26 -24.01 -4.31
C SER A 140 -12.82 -22.55 -4.48
N ALA A 141 -13.39 -21.83 -5.45
CA ALA A 141 -13.11 -20.42 -5.65
C ALA A 141 -13.45 -19.57 -4.40
N ASP A 142 -14.58 -19.83 -3.73
CA ASP A 142 -14.96 -19.13 -2.49
C ASP A 142 -13.95 -19.36 -1.34
N VAL A 143 -13.49 -20.61 -1.14
CA VAL A 143 -12.49 -20.93 -0.11
C VAL A 143 -11.17 -20.18 -0.37
N TYR A 144 -10.68 -20.17 -1.61
CA TYR A 144 -9.46 -19.47 -1.97
C TYR A 144 -9.62 -17.95 -1.95
N ALA A 145 -10.78 -17.42 -2.34
CA ALA A 145 -11.10 -16.00 -2.24
C ALA A 145 -11.06 -15.53 -0.78
N ARG A 146 -11.76 -16.23 0.12
CA ARG A 146 -11.73 -15.91 1.56
C ARG A 146 -10.35 -16.02 2.17
N ALA A 147 -9.56 -17.03 1.77
CA ALA A 147 -8.19 -17.17 2.24
C ALA A 147 -7.28 -16.04 1.73
N ALA A 148 -7.49 -15.58 0.50
CA ALA A 148 -6.78 -14.43 -0.07
C ALA A 148 -7.20 -13.12 0.64
N GLU A 149 -8.49 -12.91 0.88
CA GLU A 149 -9.01 -11.77 1.65
C GLU A 149 -8.44 -11.74 3.07
N ALA A 150 -8.41 -12.88 3.76
CA ALA A 150 -7.84 -12.98 5.11
C ALA A 150 -6.35 -12.63 5.15
N ARG A 151 -5.58 -13.00 4.11
CA ARG A 151 -4.17 -12.59 3.99
C ARG A 151 -4.05 -11.10 3.69
N GLY A 152 -4.84 -10.58 2.76
CA GLY A 152 -4.86 -9.15 2.45
C GLY A 152 -5.21 -8.28 3.67
N LEU A 153 -6.13 -8.73 4.52
CA LEU A 153 -6.45 -8.08 5.79
C LEU A 153 -5.31 -8.14 6.80
N TRP A 154 -4.52 -9.22 6.79
CA TRP A 154 -3.36 -9.36 7.67
C TRP A 154 -2.23 -8.42 7.24
N ASP A 155 -1.94 -8.35 5.94
CA ASP A 155 -0.94 -7.44 5.38
C ASP A 155 -1.35 -5.98 5.60
N ALA A 156 -2.61 -5.63 5.36
CA ALA A 156 -3.14 -4.29 5.62
C ALA A 156 -3.05 -3.91 7.12
N ARG A 157 -3.28 -4.88 8.01
CA ARG A 157 -3.16 -4.65 9.46
C ARG A 157 -1.70 -4.50 9.90
N LEU A 158 -0.80 -5.31 9.34
CA LEU A 158 0.64 -5.21 9.59
C LEU A 158 1.17 -3.87 9.11
N GLU A 159 0.79 -3.46 7.91
CA GLU A 159 1.15 -2.16 7.33
C GLU A 159 0.60 -0.99 8.16
N ALA A 160 -0.67 -1.04 8.56
CA ALA A 160 -1.24 -0.02 9.43
C ALA A 160 -0.48 0.12 10.75
N LEU A 161 -0.06 -1.00 11.35
CA LEU A 161 0.76 -1.01 12.56
C LEU A 161 2.14 -0.40 12.31
N VAL A 162 2.80 -0.76 11.20
CA VAL A 162 4.11 -0.20 10.83
C VAL A 162 4.02 1.31 10.60
N VAL A 163 3.01 1.79 9.87
CA VAL A 163 2.81 3.22 9.66
C VAL A 163 2.52 3.92 10.99
N ASP A 164 1.71 3.34 11.87
CA ASP A 164 1.45 3.93 13.20
C ASP A 164 2.72 4.06 14.05
N SER A 165 3.57 3.03 14.09
CA SER A 165 4.88 3.07 14.75
C SER A 165 5.81 4.13 14.15
N ILE A 166 5.81 4.30 12.82
CA ILE A 166 6.57 5.38 12.15
C ILE A 166 6.03 6.76 12.55
N LEU A 167 4.71 6.92 12.64
CA LEU A 167 4.07 8.19 12.98
C LEU A 167 4.29 8.57 14.44
N SER A 168 4.22 7.62 15.36
CA SER A 168 4.54 7.83 16.78
C SER A 168 6.05 8.07 16.98
N GLY A 169 6.89 7.47 16.12
CA GLY A 169 8.34 7.44 16.26
C GLY A 169 8.80 6.44 17.32
N GLU A 170 7.95 5.48 17.66
CA GLU A 170 8.28 4.35 18.54
C GLU A 170 8.87 3.23 17.68
N TYR A 171 10.17 3.00 17.86
CA TYR A 171 10.91 1.95 17.17
C TYR A 171 11.06 0.75 18.11
N ASP A 172 10.56 -0.40 17.67
CA ASP A 172 10.81 -1.70 18.30
C ASP A 172 11.77 -2.51 17.42
N ASP A 173 12.49 -3.46 18.02
CA ASP A 173 13.50 -4.29 17.36
C ASP A 173 12.89 -5.14 16.21
N GLU A 174 11.58 -5.38 16.24
CA GLU A 174 10.86 -6.12 15.22
C GLU A 174 10.45 -5.29 13.98
N LEU A 175 10.50 -3.96 14.05
CA LEU A 175 10.01 -3.08 12.98
C LEU A 175 10.70 -3.36 11.62
N PRO A 176 12.03 -3.52 11.53
CA PRO A 176 12.70 -3.82 10.26
C PRO A 176 12.21 -5.12 9.61
N SER A 177 12.00 -6.17 10.41
CA SER A 177 11.49 -7.47 9.93
C SER A 177 10.07 -7.35 9.38
N ARG A 178 9.20 -6.55 10.01
CA ARG A 178 7.83 -6.29 9.55
C ARG A 178 7.81 -5.49 8.25
N ILE A 179 8.67 -4.49 8.14
CA ILE A 179 8.84 -3.67 6.93
C ILE A 179 9.31 -4.54 5.75
N ALA A 180 10.32 -5.39 5.97
CA ALA A 180 10.81 -6.31 4.95
C ALA A 180 9.73 -7.31 4.50
N ALA A 181 8.90 -7.80 5.42
CA ALA A 181 7.78 -8.69 5.10
C ALA A 181 6.71 -8.03 4.20
N LEU A 182 6.59 -6.70 4.23
CA LEU A 182 5.69 -5.93 3.36
C LEU A 182 6.30 -5.65 1.97
N GLY A 183 7.50 -6.18 1.69
CA GLY A 183 8.18 -5.99 0.41
C GLY A 183 8.73 -4.58 0.24
N TRP A 184 9.18 -3.96 1.33
CA TRP A 184 9.95 -2.72 1.27
C TRP A 184 11.42 -3.05 1.01
N HIS A 185 11.97 -2.52 -0.08
CA HIS A 185 13.32 -2.82 -0.55
C HIS A 185 14.30 -1.66 -0.31
N GLY A 186 13.79 -0.44 -0.11
CA GLY A 186 14.60 0.78 0.01
C GLY A 186 15.35 0.90 1.33
N HIS A 187 16.67 1.10 1.26
CA HIS A 187 17.52 1.53 2.37
C HIS A 187 17.82 3.03 2.36
N GLY A 188 17.21 3.76 1.42
CA GLY A 188 17.52 5.15 1.14
C GLY A 188 16.56 6.16 1.76
N GLU A 189 16.53 7.32 1.11
CA GLU A 189 15.76 8.48 1.54
C GLU A 189 14.27 8.19 1.57
N VAL A 190 13.59 8.83 2.52
CA VAL A 190 12.16 8.69 2.76
C VAL A 190 11.51 10.07 2.86
N SER A 191 10.27 10.18 2.37
CA SER A 191 9.40 11.32 2.66
C SER A 191 7.97 10.84 2.90
N VAL A 192 7.22 11.60 3.70
CA VAL A 192 5.85 11.27 4.08
C VAL A 192 4.87 12.24 3.43
N LEU A 193 3.89 11.70 2.72
CA LEU A 193 2.84 12.44 2.05
C LEU A 193 1.52 12.26 2.80
N VAL A 194 0.88 13.37 3.17
CA VAL A 194 -0.36 13.37 3.96
C VAL A 194 -1.45 14.15 3.22
N GLY A 195 -2.62 13.53 3.07
CA GLY A 195 -3.78 14.16 2.46
C GLY A 195 -5.09 13.64 3.04
N THR A 196 -6.21 14.10 2.50
CA THR A 196 -7.53 13.56 2.83
C THR A 196 -7.66 12.15 2.28
N ALA A 197 -8.15 11.20 3.09
CA ALA A 197 -8.50 9.88 2.58
C ALA A 197 -9.73 9.96 1.65
N PRO A 198 -9.70 9.33 0.46
CA PRO A 198 -10.89 9.22 -0.38
C PRO A 198 -11.94 8.33 0.29
N ARG A 199 -13.20 8.44 -0.14
CA ARG A 199 -14.30 7.59 0.39
C ARG A 199 -14.10 6.10 0.11
N MET A 200 -13.51 5.78 -1.04
CA MET A 200 -13.08 4.44 -1.42
C MET A 200 -11.61 4.54 -1.78
N LEU A 201 -10.77 3.83 -1.03
CA LEU A 201 -9.32 3.82 -1.23
C LEU A 201 -8.94 2.66 -2.14
N ASP A 202 -8.37 2.96 -3.31
CA ASP A 202 -7.76 1.97 -4.20
C ASP A 202 -6.27 1.85 -3.88
N VAL A 203 -5.96 0.94 -2.95
CA VAL A 203 -4.59 0.64 -2.49
C VAL A 203 -3.73 0.10 -3.64
N ASP A 204 -4.32 -0.71 -4.53
CA ASP A 204 -3.60 -1.35 -5.63
C ASP A 204 -3.22 -0.35 -6.72
N MET A 205 -4.04 0.67 -6.97
CA MET A 205 -3.67 1.79 -7.84
C MET A 205 -2.46 2.53 -7.29
N LEU A 206 -2.47 2.90 -6.01
CA LEU A 206 -1.34 3.58 -5.36
C LEU A 206 -0.04 2.76 -5.44
N ARG A 207 -0.12 1.45 -5.15
CA ARG A 207 1.04 0.55 -5.25
C ARG A 207 1.52 0.39 -6.69
N ARG A 208 0.62 0.25 -7.67
CA ARG A 208 1.01 0.16 -9.09
C ARG A 208 1.70 1.43 -9.57
N THR A 209 1.16 2.60 -9.20
CA THR A 209 1.79 3.88 -9.49
C THR A 209 3.18 3.99 -8.85
N ALA A 210 3.31 3.66 -7.56
CA ALA A 210 4.60 3.69 -6.87
C ALA A 210 5.64 2.75 -7.51
N ARG A 211 5.25 1.50 -7.84
CA ARG A 211 6.13 0.55 -8.54
C ARG A 211 6.56 1.05 -9.92
N HIS A 212 5.68 1.71 -10.66
CA HIS A 212 6.03 2.29 -11.97
C HIS A 212 7.03 3.44 -11.85
N LEU A 213 7.08 4.10 -10.70
CA LEU A 213 8.01 5.17 -10.37
C LEU A 213 9.26 4.67 -9.61
N GLU A 214 9.43 3.34 -9.50
CA GLU A 214 10.54 2.71 -8.76
C GLU A 214 10.62 3.19 -7.29
N ALA A 215 9.46 3.41 -6.67
CA ALA A 215 9.34 3.82 -5.28
C ALA A 215 8.63 2.75 -4.45
N ASP A 216 9.10 2.55 -3.22
CA ASP A 216 8.39 1.80 -2.21
C ASP A 216 7.36 2.70 -1.52
N VAL A 217 6.20 2.13 -1.17
CA VAL A 217 5.14 2.87 -0.48
C VAL A 217 4.52 2.03 0.64
N LEU A 218 4.44 2.62 1.84
CA LEU A 218 3.60 2.13 2.93
C LEU A 218 2.36 3.02 3.04
N ILE A 219 1.21 2.39 3.15
CA ILE A 219 -0.09 3.06 3.08
C ILE A 219 -0.80 2.94 4.43
N GLY A 220 -1.09 4.07 5.07
CA GLY A 220 -1.82 4.11 6.34
C GLY A 220 -3.00 5.06 6.30
N VAL A 221 -4.12 4.65 6.88
CA VAL A 221 -5.32 5.49 7.04
C VAL A 221 -5.49 5.84 8.51
N GLN A 222 -5.48 7.14 8.83
CA GLN A 222 -5.72 7.67 10.17
C GLN A 222 -6.94 8.59 10.19
N GLY A 223 -8.08 8.05 10.63
CA GLY A 223 -9.35 8.77 10.62
C GLY A 223 -9.74 9.18 9.19
N SER A 224 -9.79 10.49 8.92
CA SER A 224 -10.07 11.04 7.58
C SER A 224 -8.81 11.33 6.75
N ARG A 225 -7.63 10.88 7.20
CA ARG A 225 -6.34 11.20 6.59
C ARG A 225 -5.73 9.96 5.97
N LEU A 226 -5.20 10.10 4.76
CA LEU A 226 -4.35 9.11 4.13
C LEU A 226 -2.90 9.55 4.30
N VAL A 227 -2.06 8.63 4.75
CA VAL A 227 -0.62 8.82 4.96
C VAL A 227 0.11 7.82 4.08
N LEU A 228 0.98 8.31 3.21
CA LEU A 228 1.87 7.50 2.41
C LEU A 228 3.31 7.75 2.87
N VAL A 229 4.01 6.70 3.28
CA VAL A 229 5.45 6.74 3.50
C VAL A 229 6.10 6.30 2.20
N ILE A 230 6.84 7.19 1.55
CA ILE A 230 7.44 6.97 0.24
C ILE A 230 8.93 6.77 0.44
N GLY A 231 9.44 5.61 0.04
CA GLY A 231 10.86 5.30 0.02
C GLY A 231 11.37 5.26 -1.41
N ARG A 232 12.56 5.80 -1.65
CA ARG A 232 13.24 5.56 -2.92
C ARG A 232 13.85 4.17 -2.90
N ALA A 233 13.60 3.37 -3.94
CA ALA A 233 14.38 2.17 -4.16
C ALA A 233 15.79 2.60 -4.55
N GLU A 234 16.77 2.28 -3.73
CA GLU A 234 18.17 2.43 -4.12
C GLU A 234 18.47 1.24 -5.04
N GLN A 235 18.66 1.51 -6.34
CA GLN A 235 19.30 0.51 -7.20
C GLN A 235 20.70 0.31 -6.62
N GLN A 236 20.95 -0.83 -5.98
CA GLN A 236 22.30 -1.33 -5.80
C GLN A 236 22.86 -1.60 -7.20
N SER A 237 23.49 -0.60 -7.79
CA SER A 237 24.48 -0.81 -8.84
C SER A 237 25.67 -1.51 -8.17
N GLU A 238 25.69 -2.84 -8.15
CA GLU A 238 26.89 -3.60 -7.81
C GLU A 238 28.06 -3.34 -8.80
N ASP A 239 27.82 -2.56 -9.87
CA ASP A 239 28.80 -2.24 -10.92
C ASP A 239 29.50 -0.87 -10.78
N ASP A 240 29.23 -0.05 -9.75
CA ASP A 240 29.89 1.26 -9.60
C ASP A 240 31.35 1.18 -9.06
N ALA A 241 31.94 -0.02 -9.04
CA ALA A 241 33.37 -0.21 -8.76
C ALA A 241 34.28 0.03 -9.97
N GLU A 242 33.76 0.13 -11.20
CA GLU A 242 34.57 0.45 -12.38
C GLU A 242 33.98 1.61 -13.16
N GLY A 243 34.61 2.78 -12.98
CA GLY A 243 34.20 4.05 -13.56
C GLY A 243 34.00 3.99 -15.07
N THR A 244 32.75 3.91 -15.50
CA THR A 244 32.29 4.43 -16.78
C THR A 244 30.90 5.02 -16.59
N GLY A 245 30.71 6.28 -16.99
CA GLY A 245 29.51 7.08 -16.75
C GLY A 245 28.26 6.51 -17.41
N GLY A 246 27.61 5.58 -16.73
CA GLY A 246 26.30 5.05 -17.08
C GLY A 246 25.22 6.12 -16.96
N SER A 247 24.55 6.39 -18.08
CA SER A 247 23.33 7.17 -18.18
C SER A 247 22.21 6.52 -17.35
N GLY A 248 22.22 6.72 -16.03
CA GLY A 248 21.09 6.42 -15.16
C GLY A 248 19.95 7.40 -15.45
N SER A 249 18.75 6.87 -15.67
CA SER A 249 17.53 7.71 -15.74
C SER A 249 17.50 8.66 -14.53
N PRO A 250 17.17 9.95 -14.72
CA PRO A 250 17.16 10.90 -13.60
C PRO A 250 16.22 10.43 -12.50
N ARG A 251 16.75 10.28 -11.28
CA ARG A 251 15.97 9.90 -10.09
C ARG A 251 14.84 10.93 -9.88
N LEU A 252 13.61 10.44 -9.76
CA LEU A 252 12.46 11.31 -9.52
C LEU A 252 12.56 11.96 -8.13
N SER A 253 12.24 13.25 -8.07
CA SER A 253 12.10 13.98 -6.81
C SER A 253 10.87 13.46 -6.04
N PHE A 254 10.90 13.53 -4.71
CA PHE A 254 9.70 13.22 -3.91
C PHE A 254 8.51 14.10 -4.30
N GLY A 255 8.75 15.32 -4.80
CA GLY A 255 7.70 16.19 -5.32
C GLY A 255 7.02 15.63 -6.58
N GLU A 256 7.78 15.04 -7.51
CA GLU A 256 7.23 14.39 -8.70
C GLU A 256 6.47 13.10 -8.36
N ILE A 257 7.03 12.28 -7.46
CA ILE A 257 6.36 11.07 -6.98
C ILE A 257 5.04 11.45 -6.28
N ALA A 258 5.05 12.47 -5.43
CA ALA A 258 3.87 12.94 -4.74
C ALA A 258 2.79 13.48 -5.69
N LYS A 259 3.17 14.17 -6.78
CA LYS A 259 2.24 14.59 -7.84
C LYS A 259 1.63 13.39 -8.57
N ALA A 260 2.42 12.37 -8.86
CA ALA A 260 1.92 11.17 -9.52
C ALA A 260 0.98 10.35 -8.62
N LEU A 261 1.18 10.37 -7.30
CA LEU A 261 0.33 9.72 -6.30
C LEU A 261 -0.90 10.56 -5.91
N GLU A 262 -0.94 11.86 -6.25
CA GLU A 262 -2.04 12.77 -5.95
C GLU A 262 -3.43 12.23 -6.32
N PRO A 263 -3.66 11.57 -7.48
CA PRO A 263 -4.98 11.07 -7.86
C PRO A 263 -5.54 10.00 -6.90
N GLY A 264 -4.71 9.37 -6.08
CA GLY A 264 -5.16 8.40 -5.07
C GLY A 264 -5.66 9.04 -3.77
N PHE A 265 -5.56 10.36 -3.62
CA PHE A 265 -6.04 11.11 -2.45
C PHE A 265 -7.41 11.73 -2.70
N GLY A 266 -8.15 11.97 -1.62
CA GLY A 266 -9.37 12.77 -1.66
C GLY A 266 -9.11 14.26 -1.87
N ASP A 267 -10.19 15.01 -2.05
CA ASP A 267 -10.17 16.46 -2.22
C ASP A 267 -9.53 17.19 -1.03
N GLY A 268 -9.08 18.43 -1.26
CA GLY A 268 -8.53 19.31 -0.23
C GLY A 268 -7.02 19.50 -0.35
N HIS A 269 -6.31 19.47 0.77
CA HIS A 269 -4.87 19.70 0.80
C HIS A 269 -4.09 18.39 0.71
N LEU A 270 -2.88 18.47 0.15
CA LEU A 270 -1.93 17.37 0.10
C LEU A 270 -0.57 17.95 0.49
N VAL A 271 0.04 17.41 1.55
CA VAL A 271 1.25 17.96 2.14
C VAL A 271 2.36 16.92 2.12
N LEU A 272 3.50 17.28 1.51
CA LEU A 272 4.70 16.47 1.46
C LEU A 272 5.67 16.91 2.56
N GLY A 273 6.12 15.97 3.37
CA GLY A 273 7.14 16.19 4.39
C GLY A 273 8.52 16.47 3.80
N HIS A 274 9.44 16.95 4.64
CA HIS A 274 10.83 17.06 4.23
C HIS A 274 11.44 15.66 4.06
N GLU A 275 12.44 15.60 3.20
CA GLU A 275 13.22 14.39 2.95
C GLU A 275 14.10 14.04 4.15
N VAL A 276 14.16 12.75 4.49
CA VAL A 276 14.99 12.20 5.56
C VAL A 276 15.81 11.03 5.03
N ALA A 277 16.94 10.74 5.68
CA ALA A 277 17.92 9.79 5.17
C ALA A 277 17.45 8.32 5.22
N SER A 278 16.51 7.98 6.09
CA SER A 278 16.06 6.60 6.27
C SER A 278 14.64 6.51 6.81
N LEU A 279 14.07 5.32 6.76
CA LEU A 279 12.76 5.02 7.33
C LEU A 279 12.71 5.19 8.87
N VAL A 280 13.86 5.07 9.55
CA VAL A 280 13.99 5.35 11.00
C VAL A 280 13.86 6.85 11.30
N ASP A 281 14.09 7.71 10.32
CA ASP A 281 13.87 9.15 10.46
C ASP A 281 12.50 9.60 9.92
N ALA A 282 11.71 8.70 9.33
CA ALA A 282 10.45 9.03 8.67
C ALA A 282 9.44 9.70 9.63
N SER A 283 9.53 9.44 10.93
CA SER A 283 8.75 10.14 11.96
C SER A 283 8.95 11.66 11.93
N LYS A 284 10.13 12.16 11.58
CA LYS A 284 10.41 13.61 11.45
C LYS A 284 9.68 14.19 10.24
N SER A 285 9.75 13.50 9.09
CA SER A 285 9.04 13.87 7.87
C SER A 285 7.53 13.86 8.10
N ALA A 286 7.01 12.80 8.71
CA ALA A 286 5.61 12.62 9.08
C ALA A 286 5.09 13.74 9.99
N LYS A 287 5.81 14.07 11.07
CA LYS A 287 5.43 15.18 11.97
C LYS A 287 5.31 16.49 11.21
N GLY A 288 6.25 16.78 10.30
CA GLY A 288 6.19 17.95 9.43
C GLY A 288 4.97 17.94 8.51
N ALA A 289 4.72 16.83 7.83
CA ALA A 289 3.60 16.68 6.91
C ALA A 289 2.23 16.76 7.61
N LEU A 290 2.08 16.11 8.76
CA LEU A 290 0.86 16.15 9.59
C LEU A 290 0.59 17.56 10.14
N ALA A 291 1.61 18.24 10.66
CA ALA A 291 1.49 19.61 11.15
C ALA A 291 1.16 20.58 9.99
N GLY A 292 1.79 20.39 8.83
CA GLY A 292 1.48 21.14 7.62
C GLY A 292 0.04 20.90 7.16
N PHE A 293 -0.43 19.66 7.12
CA PHE A 293 -1.79 19.32 6.72
C PHE A 293 -2.85 19.99 7.62
N ALA A 294 -2.59 20.10 8.92
CA ALA A 294 -3.47 20.77 9.87
C ALA A 294 -3.63 22.29 9.59
N VAL A 295 -2.63 22.93 8.98
CA VAL A 295 -2.62 24.37 8.71
C VAL A 295 -2.70 24.75 7.24
N ALA A 296 -2.65 23.79 6.31
CA ALA A 296 -2.59 24.03 4.87
C ALA A 296 -3.73 24.93 4.36
N ARG A 297 -4.92 24.83 4.98
CA ARG A 297 -6.09 25.69 4.68
C ARG A 297 -5.86 27.18 4.87
N SER A 298 -4.86 27.57 5.67
CA SER A 298 -4.52 28.98 5.92
C SER A 298 -3.84 29.62 4.70
N TRP A 299 -3.26 28.81 3.80
CA TRP A 299 -2.73 29.28 2.53
C TRP A 299 -3.74 29.04 1.40
N ARG A 300 -4.47 30.11 1.04
CA ARG A 300 -5.60 30.08 0.10
C ARG A 300 -5.32 29.40 -1.24
N ASN A 301 -4.13 29.64 -1.81
CA ASN A 301 -3.71 29.10 -3.10
C ASN A 301 -2.49 28.19 -2.95
N ALA A 302 -2.47 27.37 -1.88
CA ALA A 302 -1.40 26.40 -1.68
C ALA A 302 -1.31 25.45 -2.89
N PRO A 303 -0.09 25.16 -3.39
CA PRO A 303 0.09 24.15 -4.42
C PRO A 303 -0.33 22.77 -3.88
N ARG A 304 -0.61 21.83 -4.80
CA ARG A 304 -0.94 20.45 -4.48
C ARG A 304 0.03 19.55 -5.24
N PRO A 305 0.93 18.81 -4.57
CA PRO A 305 1.24 18.87 -3.14
C PRO A 305 1.93 20.19 -2.73
N VAL A 306 1.78 20.58 -1.46
CA VAL A 306 2.56 21.65 -0.81
C VAL A 306 3.64 21.05 0.09
N LEU A 307 4.81 21.67 0.15
CA LEU A 307 5.88 21.23 1.05
C LEU A 307 5.57 21.67 2.49
N ALA A 308 5.83 20.78 3.45
CA ALA A 308 5.68 21.08 4.87
C ALA A 308 6.59 22.24 5.34
N ASP A 309 7.74 22.41 4.68
CA ASP A 309 8.68 23.51 4.95
C ASP A 309 8.19 24.85 4.39
N ASP A 310 7.36 24.85 3.35
CA ASP A 310 6.73 26.09 2.90
C ASP A 310 5.73 26.59 3.93
N LEU A 311 5.10 25.70 4.72
CA LEU A 311 4.09 25.99 5.75
C LEU A 311 4.67 26.30 7.14
N LEU A 312 5.98 26.55 7.26
CA LEU A 312 6.62 26.84 8.55
C LEU A 312 5.97 28.01 9.32
N PRO A 313 5.59 29.14 8.70
CA PRO A 313 4.96 30.26 9.41
C PRO A 313 3.63 29.87 10.06
N GLU A 314 2.74 29.23 9.30
CA GLU A 314 1.42 28.83 9.76
C GLU A 314 1.54 27.75 10.84
N ARG A 315 2.47 26.80 10.68
CA ARG A 315 2.78 25.79 11.70
C ARG A 315 3.27 26.44 12.99
N ALA A 316 4.20 27.40 12.90
CA ALA A 316 4.74 28.11 14.07
C ALA A 316 3.67 28.94 14.80
N LEU A 317 2.79 29.60 14.05
CA LEU A 317 1.63 30.34 14.58
C LEU A 317 0.61 29.41 15.24
N ALA A 318 0.40 28.21 14.68
CA ALA A 318 -0.44 27.17 15.27
C ALA A 318 0.19 26.48 16.49
N GLY A 319 1.41 26.86 16.88
CA GLY A 319 2.07 26.36 18.08
C GLY A 319 3.01 25.17 17.87
N ASP A 320 3.34 24.80 16.62
CA ASP A 320 4.31 23.75 16.32
C ASP A 320 5.73 24.16 16.80
N PRO A 321 6.27 23.52 17.85
CA PRO A 321 7.59 23.86 18.38
C PRO A 321 8.70 23.48 17.40
N VAL A 322 8.51 22.44 16.58
CA VAL A 322 9.47 22.04 15.55
C VAL A 322 9.58 23.14 14.51
N ALA A 323 8.46 23.63 13.97
CA ALA A 323 8.47 24.73 13.01
C ALA A 323 9.15 25.99 13.56
N ARG A 324 8.84 26.38 14.81
CA ARG A 324 9.51 27.51 15.48
C ARG A 324 11.03 27.31 15.57
N SER A 325 11.45 26.13 16.02
CA SER A 325 12.86 25.79 16.13
C SER A 325 13.57 25.77 14.77
N THR A 326 12.91 25.27 13.72
CA THR A 326 13.42 25.22 12.34
C THR A 326 13.64 26.63 11.80
N LEU A 327 12.67 27.54 11.97
CA LEU A 327 12.80 28.93 11.54
C LEU A 327 13.98 29.62 12.23
N VAL A 328 14.14 29.43 13.54
CA VAL A 328 15.25 30.04 14.28
C VAL A 328 16.61 29.43 13.90
N ASN A 329 16.69 28.10 13.80
CA ASN A 329 17.95 27.39 13.60
C ASN A 329 18.43 27.37 12.14
N ARG A 330 17.52 27.40 11.15
CA ARG A 330 17.90 27.39 9.72
C ARG A 330 18.01 28.78 9.11
N VAL A 331 17.35 29.79 9.67
CA VAL A 331 17.34 31.15 9.11
C VAL A 331 18.01 32.15 10.06
N TYR A 332 17.45 32.35 11.25
CA TYR A 332 17.87 33.44 12.13
C TYR A 332 19.31 33.29 12.65
N LYS A 333 19.61 32.16 13.29
CA LYS A 333 20.94 31.91 13.88
C LYS A 333 22.05 31.89 12.84
N PRO A 334 21.92 31.23 11.67
CA PRO A 334 22.94 31.27 10.62
C PRO A 334 23.25 32.71 10.18
N LEU A 335 22.23 33.54 9.94
CA LEU A 335 22.44 34.93 9.55
C LEU A 335 23.09 35.75 10.65
N LYS A 336 22.61 35.63 11.89
CA LYS A 336 23.17 36.34 13.05
C LYS A 336 24.65 35.98 13.28
N ASN A 337 24.99 34.69 13.18
CA ASN A 337 26.35 34.20 13.38
C ASN A 337 27.28 34.55 12.23
N HIS A 338 26.76 34.64 11.00
CA HIS A 338 27.56 34.97 9.82
C HIS A 338 27.84 36.48 9.73
N SER A 339 26.81 37.31 9.85
CA SER A 339 26.96 38.77 9.80
C SER A 339 25.71 39.47 10.34
N THR A 340 25.89 40.28 11.37
CA THR A 340 24.83 41.15 11.90
C THR A 340 24.33 42.15 10.84
N GLU A 341 25.19 42.61 9.93
CA GLU A 341 24.78 43.51 8.85
C GLU A 341 23.84 42.84 7.84
N LEU A 342 24.05 41.55 7.53
CA LEU A 342 23.16 40.80 6.64
C LEU A 342 21.78 40.62 7.27
N LEU A 343 21.74 40.30 8.57
CA LEU A 343 20.50 40.19 9.34
C LEU A 343 19.75 41.53 9.35
N THR A 344 20.42 42.64 9.66
CA THR A 344 19.83 43.99 9.65
C THR A 344 19.35 44.37 8.24
N THR A 345 20.11 44.02 7.21
CA THR A 345 19.71 44.32 5.82
C THR A 345 18.46 43.56 5.42
N LEU A 346 18.33 42.28 5.79
CA LEU A 346 17.14 41.50 5.53
C LEU A 346 15.92 42.05 6.27
N TRP A 347 16.08 42.42 7.54
CA TRP A 347 15.01 43.00 8.35
C TRP A 347 14.49 44.30 7.74
N CYS A 348 15.40 45.23 7.46
CA CYS A 348 15.09 46.52 6.83
C CYS A 348 14.43 46.34 5.45
N TYR A 349 14.90 45.36 4.67
CA TYR A 349 14.33 45.04 3.37
C TYR A 349 12.87 44.61 3.44
N LEU A 350 12.54 43.73 4.38
CA LEU A 350 11.18 43.23 4.55
C LEU A 350 10.24 44.30 5.13
N ASP A 351 10.72 45.11 6.10
CA ASP A 351 9.96 46.22 6.68
C ASP A 351 9.65 47.31 5.64
N ASN A 352 10.55 47.55 4.69
CA ASN A 352 10.35 48.48 3.56
C ASN A 352 9.54 47.88 2.40
N GLY A 353 8.74 46.85 2.65
CA GLY A 353 7.89 46.23 1.64
C GLY A 353 8.67 45.62 0.48
N ARG A 354 9.90 45.14 0.74
CA ARG A 354 10.83 44.55 -0.25
C ARG A 354 11.34 45.53 -1.31
N SER A 355 11.42 46.82 -0.97
CA SER A 355 11.96 47.87 -1.85
C SER A 355 13.46 48.07 -1.65
N LEU A 356 14.26 47.78 -2.69
CA LEU A 356 15.71 47.99 -2.66
C LEU A 356 16.09 49.46 -2.40
N GLU A 357 15.39 50.40 -3.04
CA GLU A 357 15.66 51.84 -2.92
C GLU A 357 15.34 52.39 -1.53
N ALA A 358 14.23 51.95 -0.93
CA ALA A 358 13.88 52.36 0.42
C ALA A 358 14.84 51.79 1.46
N THR A 359 15.19 50.50 1.32
CA THR A 359 16.18 49.83 2.17
C THR A 359 17.56 50.49 2.09
N ALA A 360 18.00 50.85 0.87
CA ALA A 360 19.27 51.53 0.64
C ALA A 360 19.33 52.90 1.33
N ARG A 361 18.23 53.66 1.25
CA ARG A 361 18.10 54.96 1.90
C ARG A 361 18.14 54.85 3.42
N GLU A 362 17.44 53.87 3.99
CA GLU A 362 17.40 53.67 5.44
C GLU A 362 18.75 53.19 6.01
N LEU A 363 19.44 52.30 5.28
CA LEU A 363 20.75 51.78 5.68
C LEU A 363 21.92 52.68 5.27
N PHE A 364 21.66 53.81 4.60
CA PHE A 364 22.67 54.74 4.07
C PHE A 364 23.72 54.04 3.17
N VAL A 365 23.27 53.11 2.32
CA VAL A 365 24.11 52.40 1.35
C VAL A 365 23.58 52.56 -0.06
N HIS A 366 24.35 52.14 -1.07
CA HIS A 366 23.87 52.09 -2.44
C HIS A 366 22.90 50.89 -2.65
N PRO A 367 21.85 50.99 -3.49
CA PRO A 367 20.94 49.88 -3.81
C PRO A 367 21.64 48.58 -4.26
N ASN A 368 22.76 48.70 -4.98
CA ASN A 368 23.59 47.55 -5.36
C ASN A 368 24.17 46.80 -4.16
N THR A 369 24.53 47.50 -3.09
CA THR A 369 25.01 46.88 -1.84
C THR A 369 23.89 46.08 -1.18
N VAL A 370 22.66 46.59 -1.17
CA VAL A 370 21.49 45.86 -0.67
C VAL A 370 21.28 44.59 -1.49
N ARG A 371 21.28 44.69 -2.83
CA ARG A 371 21.15 43.52 -3.72
C ARG A 371 22.24 42.48 -3.45
N TYR A 372 23.49 42.92 -3.31
CA TYR A 372 24.61 42.04 -3.00
C TYR A 372 24.42 41.33 -1.65
N ARG A 373 24.03 42.08 -0.60
CA ARG A 373 23.76 41.51 0.72
C ARG A 373 22.58 40.53 0.71
N LEU A 374 21.50 40.83 -0.01
CA LEU A 374 20.36 39.91 -0.17
C LEU A 374 20.76 38.63 -0.91
N LYS A 375 21.61 38.74 -1.95
CA LYS A 375 22.18 37.56 -2.59
C LYS A 375 23.00 36.72 -1.61
N ARG A 376 23.83 37.36 -0.78
CA ARG A 376 24.60 36.68 0.28
C ARG A 376 23.71 36.05 1.35
N VAL A 377 22.60 36.70 1.73
CA VAL A 377 21.59 36.10 2.60
C VAL A 377 21.11 34.79 1.97
N SER A 378 20.67 34.81 0.70
CA SER A 378 20.23 33.62 0.00
C SER A 378 21.30 32.53 -0.09
N ASP A 379 22.56 32.89 -0.32
CA ASP A 379 23.68 31.94 -0.30
C ASP A 379 23.85 31.25 1.08
N VAL A 380 23.57 31.96 2.18
CA VAL A 380 23.76 31.47 3.55
C VAL A 380 22.62 30.56 4.02
N ILE A 381 21.37 30.92 3.75
CA ILE A 381 20.20 30.18 4.26
C ILE A 381 19.48 29.33 3.21
N GLY A 382 19.83 29.49 1.93
CA GLY A 382 19.23 28.76 0.82
C GLY A 382 17.85 29.26 0.38
N TRP A 383 17.38 30.41 0.87
CA TRP A 383 16.08 31.01 0.52
C TRP A 383 16.22 32.38 -0.14
N ASP A 384 15.39 32.64 -1.14
CA ASP A 384 15.33 33.92 -1.85
C ASP A 384 14.35 34.89 -1.17
N ALA A 385 14.86 36.01 -0.65
CA ALA A 385 14.05 37.01 0.03
C ALA A 385 13.10 37.79 -0.90
N THR A 386 13.24 37.66 -2.22
CA THR A 386 12.38 38.36 -3.19
C THR A 386 11.01 37.66 -3.35
N GLY A 387 10.96 36.34 -3.13
CA GLY A 387 9.76 35.54 -3.26
C GLY A 387 8.68 35.92 -2.24
N ALA A 388 7.42 35.93 -2.67
CA ALA A 388 6.31 36.33 -1.80
C ALA A 388 6.06 35.33 -0.66
N ARG A 389 6.29 34.03 -0.91
CA ARG A 389 6.12 33.01 0.11
C ARG A 389 7.28 33.06 1.10
N GLU A 390 8.49 33.05 0.57
CA GLU A 390 9.76 33.08 1.28
C GLU A 390 9.86 34.31 2.17
N ALA A 391 9.40 35.49 1.71
CA ALA A 391 9.37 36.70 2.53
C ALA A 391 8.56 36.53 3.83
N LEU A 392 7.41 35.85 3.78
CA LEU A 392 6.65 35.55 5.00
C LEU A 392 7.43 34.60 5.92
N ILE A 393 8.12 33.62 5.35
CA ILE A 393 8.90 32.66 6.13
C ILE A 393 10.11 33.33 6.79
N LEU A 394 10.82 34.18 6.06
CA LEU A 394 11.94 34.97 6.55
C LEU A 394 11.50 35.96 7.63
N GLN A 395 10.41 36.72 7.41
CA GLN A 395 9.89 37.65 8.41
C GLN A 395 9.49 36.91 9.70
N SER A 396 8.84 35.75 9.57
CA SER A 396 8.47 34.92 10.71
C SER A 396 9.70 34.42 11.47
N ALA A 397 10.75 33.99 10.77
CA ALA A 397 12.00 33.57 11.37
C ALA A 397 12.73 34.71 12.11
N LEU A 398 12.74 35.90 11.53
CA LEU A 398 13.30 37.11 12.13
C LEU A 398 12.59 37.45 13.45
N ILE A 399 11.26 37.49 13.45
CA ILE A 399 10.44 37.76 14.63
C ILE A 399 10.69 36.70 15.73
N LEU A 400 10.60 35.42 15.38
CA LEU A 400 10.80 34.33 16.35
C LEU A 400 12.23 34.31 16.91
N GLY A 401 13.23 34.60 16.08
CA GLY A 401 14.62 34.70 16.49
C GLY A 401 14.87 35.84 17.48
N SER A 402 14.29 37.01 17.22
CA SER A 402 14.36 38.17 18.12
C SER A 402 13.70 37.88 19.48
N ILE A 403 12.56 37.18 19.50
CA ILE A 403 11.92 36.74 20.75
C ILE A 403 12.86 35.80 21.52
N ALA A 404 13.40 34.78 20.85
CA ALA A 404 14.29 33.79 21.47
C ALA A 404 15.58 34.41 22.05
N ASP A 405 16.12 35.45 21.41
CA ASP A 405 17.27 36.21 21.91
C ASP A 405 16.94 37.00 23.18
N THR A 406 15.73 37.55 23.26
CA THR A 406 15.27 38.35 24.41
C THR A 406 15.09 37.47 25.64
N ASP A 407 14.52 36.28 25.44
CA ASP A 407 14.36 35.28 26.51
C ASP A 407 15.72 34.74 27.03
N GLY A 408 16.75 34.73 26.19
CA GLY A 408 18.13 34.37 26.58
C GLY A 408 18.83 35.39 27.48
N HIS A 409 18.36 36.65 27.52
CA HIS A 409 18.92 37.75 28.32
C HIS A 409 18.13 38.05 29.60
N ALA A 410 17.03 37.33 29.87
CA ALA A 410 16.33 37.46 31.15
C ALA A 410 17.24 36.98 32.30
N PRO A 411 17.52 37.82 33.32
CA PRO A 411 18.36 37.39 34.45
C PRO A 411 17.67 36.22 35.14
N ARG A 412 18.35 35.07 35.18
CA ARG A 412 17.93 33.92 35.99
C ARG A 412 17.69 34.42 37.41
N ARG A 413 16.42 34.58 37.81
CA ARG A 413 16.06 34.91 39.18
C ARG A 413 16.67 33.83 40.07
N ARG A 414 17.62 34.25 40.91
CA ARG A 414 18.19 33.45 41.98
C ARG A 414 17.18 33.25 43.09
#